data_AF-A0A2G0WBB8-F1
#
_entry.id   AF-A0A2G0WBB8-F1
#
_cell.length_a   1.000
_cell.length_b   1.000
_cell.length_c   1.000
_cell.angle_alpha   90.00
_cell.angle_beta   90.00
_cell.angle_gamma   90.00
#
_symmetry.space_group_name_H-M   'P 1'
#
loop_
_entity.id
_entity.type
_entity.pdbx_description
1 polymer ?
#
loop_
_entity_poly.entity_id
_entity_poly.type
_entity_poly.pdbx_seq_one_letter_code
_entity_poly.pdbx_strand_id
1 'polypeptide(L)' 'MVVKGPLGDRRYDIVVRDASGKLHGLEVKSGTANKTSYQEFTDYFVNEFGAQGKGRLKGEVIESATTVYVS' A
#
# COMPACT_ATOMS: atom_id res chain seq x y z
N MET A 1 -0.66 6.68 5.36
CA MET A 1 0.11 6.04 6.46
C MET A 1 1.39 5.42 5.88
N VAL A 2 2.45 5.19 6.69
CA VAL A 2 3.77 4.77 6.17
C VAL A 2 4.09 3.31 6.50
N VAL A 3 4.68 2.57 5.56
CA VAL A 3 5.20 1.21 5.72
C VAL A 3 6.63 1.09 5.20
N LYS A 4 7.35 0.06 5.64
CA LYS A 4 8.64 -0.33 5.07
C LYS A 4 8.40 -1.19 3.82
N GLY A 5 8.56 -0.58 2.64
CA GLY A 5 8.48 -1.26 1.35
C GLY A 5 9.83 -1.86 0.91
N PRO A 6 9.85 -2.55 -0.24
CA PRO A 6 11.05 -3.24 -0.73
C PRO A 6 12.18 -2.30 -1.14
N LEU A 7 11.85 -1.06 -1.51
CA LEU A 7 12.78 -0.05 -2.01
C LEU A 7 12.87 1.17 -1.08
N GLY A 8 12.39 1.05 0.15
CA GLY A 8 12.33 2.14 1.13
C GLY A 8 10.91 2.37 1.67
N ASP A 9 10.75 3.48 2.40
CA ASP A 9 9.47 3.82 3.00
C ASP A 9 8.43 4.12 1.90
N ARG A 10 7.26 3.48 1.99
CA ARG A 10 6.09 3.79 1.16
C ARG A 10 5.02 4.45 1.99
N ARG A 11 4.38 5.48 1.44
CA ARG A 11 3.18 6.08 2.01
C ARG A 11 1.96 5.68 1.17
N TYR A 12 0.91 5.20 1.81
CA TYR A 12 -0.41 5.05 1.21
C TYR A 12 -1.29 6.26 1.52
N ASP A 13 -2.16 6.62 0.58
CA ASP A 13 -3.19 7.65 0.76
C ASP A 13 -4.19 7.22 1.84
N ILE A 14 -4.68 5.98 1.73
CA ILE A 14 -5.66 5.41 2.65
C ILE A 14 -5.13 4.05 3.14
N VAL A 15 -5.39 3.74 4.42
CA VAL A 15 -5.24 2.38 4.95
C VAL A 15 -6.55 2.01 5.61
N VAL A 16 -7.11 0.87 5.22
CA VAL A 16 -8.36 0.34 5.77
C VAL A 16 -8.08 -0.94 6.54
N ARG A 17 -8.85 -1.19 7.60
CA ARG A 17 -8.90 -2.49 8.26
C ARG A 17 -10.17 -3.20 7.84
N ASP A 18 -10.05 -4.40 7.29
CA ASP A 18 -11.21 -5.19 6.90
C ASP A 18 -11.89 -5.84 8.12
N ALA A 19 -13.00 -6.53 7.88
CA ALA A 19 -13.76 -7.22 8.93
C ALA A 19 -13.00 -8.39 9.58
N SER A 20 -11.93 -8.90 8.94
CA SER A 20 -11.05 -9.93 9.49
C SER A 20 -9.90 -9.34 10.32
N GLY A 21 -9.78 -8.02 10.36
CA GLY A 21 -8.74 -7.31 11.08
C GLY A 21 -7.49 -7.03 10.24
N LYS A 22 -7.46 -7.40 8.97
CA LYS A 22 -6.30 -7.21 8.07
C LYS A 22 -6.23 -5.78 7.57
N LEU A 23 -5.01 -5.27 7.38
CA LEU A 23 -4.78 -3.92 6.86
C LEU A 23 -4.50 -3.96 5.35
N HIS A 24 -5.15 -3.04 4.63
CA HIS A 24 -4.99 -2.87 3.19
C HIS A 24 -4.60 -1.43 2.88
N GLY A 25 -3.50 -1.26 2.14
CA GLY A 25 -3.04 0.01 1.64
C GLY A 25 -3.68 0.35 0.31
N LEU A 26 -4.20 1.56 0.19
CA LEU A 26 -4.83 2.07 -1.03
C LEU A 26 -4.07 3.31 -1.51
N GLU A 27 -3.72 3.29 -2.79
CA GLU A 27 -3.18 4.44 -3.52
C GLU A 27 -4.27 4.96 -4.47
N VAL A 28 -4.56 6.26 -4.42
CA VAL A 28 -5.58 6.89 -5.26
C VAL A 28 -4.88 7.74 -6.33
N LYS A 29 -5.25 7.52 -7.58
CA LYS A 29 -4.68 8.21 -8.74
C LYS A 29 -5.80 8.81 -9.60
N SER A 30 -5.52 9.93 -10.26
CA SER A 30 -6.41 10.44 -11.32
C SER A 30 -6.51 9.45 -12.47
N GLY A 31 -7.62 9.45 -13.20
CA GLY A 31 -7.86 8.52 -14.31
C GLY A 31 -6.89 8.67 -15.47
N THR A 32 -6.21 9.81 -15.57
CA THR A 32 -5.16 10.09 -16.56
C THR A 32 -3.75 9.70 -16.10
N ALA A 33 -3.58 9.27 -14.85
CA ALA A 33 -2.29 8.84 -14.35
C ALA A 33 -1.96 7.43 -14.83
N ASN A 34 -0.68 7.17 -15.08
CA ASN A 34 -0.19 5.85 -15.48
C ASN A 34 0.56 5.19 -14.33
N LYS A 35 0.45 3.86 -14.21
CA LYS A 35 1.23 3.09 -13.26
C LYS A 35 2.70 3.09 -13.69
N THR A 36 3.60 3.38 -12.76
CA THR A 36 5.04 3.25 -13.00
C THR A 36 5.53 1.83 -12.69
N SER A 37 6.62 1.38 -13.29
CA SER A 37 7.23 0.08 -12.97
C SER A 37 7.65 -0.01 -11.49
N TYR A 38 8.02 1.11 -10.88
CA TYR A 38 8.27 1.19 -9.43
C TYR A 38 7.02 0.85 -8.62
N GLN A 39 5.88 1.44 -8.97
CA GLN A 39 4.62 1.18 -8.30
C GLN A 39 4.14 -0.26 -8.55
N GLU A 40 4.31 -0.76 -9.77
CA GLU A 40 4.03 -2.16 -10.11
C GLU A 40 4.82 -3.15 -9.25
N PHE A 41 6.14 -2.99 -9.20
CA PHE A 41 7.00 -3.84 -8.37
C PHE A 41 6.66 -3.73 -6.88
N THR A 42 6.44 -2.51 -6.39
CA THR A 42 6.12 -2.31 -4.97
C THR A 42 4.78 -2.92 -4.61
N ASP A 43 3.75 -2.76 -5.45
CA ASP A 43 2.44 -3.36 -5.21
C ASP A 43 2.54 -4.89 -5.23
N TYR A 44 3.26 -5.46 -6.20
CA TYR A 44 3.54 -6.90 -6.26
C TYR A 44 4.20 -7.40 -4.97
N PHE A 45 5.28 -6.74 -4.54
CA PHE A 45 6.01 -7.14 -3.34
C PHE A 45 5.13 -7.09 -2.09
N VAL A 46 4.34 -6.03 -1.90
CA VAL A 46 3.47 -5.92 -0.72
C VAL A 46 2.34 -6.95 -0.75
N ASN A 47 1.78 -7.25 -1.92
CA ASN A 47 0.75 -8.28 -2.05
C ASN A 47 1.29 -9.69 -1.80
N GLU A 48 2.57 -9.95 -2.12
CA GLU A 48 3.20 -11.25 -1.92
C GLU A 48 3.73 -11.44 -0.48
N PHE A 49 4.33 -10.40 0.10
CA PHE A 49 5.09 -10.52 1.36
C PHE A 49 4.56 -9.66 2.51
N GLY A 50 3.59 -8.78 2.25
CA GLY A 50 3.16 -7.74 3.17
C GLY A 50 4.20 -6.63 3.35
N ALA A 51 3.85 -5.62 4.14
CA ALA A 51 4.75 -4.53 4.52
C ALA A 51 4.55 -4.11 5.98
N GLN A 52 5.67 -3.99 6.70
CA GLN A 52 5.67 -3.60 8.11
C GLN A 52 5.30 -2.12 8.27
N GLY A 53 4.29 -1.85 9.09
CA GLY A 53 3.83 -0.50 9.41
C GLY A 53 4.84 0.29 10.22
N LYS A 54 4.88 1.61 9.98
CA LYS A 54 5.67 2.59 10.72
C LYS A 54 4.77 3.61 11.40
N GLY A 55 5.30 4.29 12.41
CA GLY A 55 4.58 5.33 13.15
C GLY A 55 3.27 4.80 13.75
N ARG A 56 2.14 5.35 13.31
CA ARG A 56 0.80 4.96 13.79
C ARG A 56 0.41 3.51 13.45
N LEU A 57 1.12 2.84 12.53
CA LEU A 57 0.96 1.42 12.20
C LEU A 57 2.09 0.54 12.77
N LYS A 58 2.91 1.05 13.68
CA LYS A 58 4.04 0.27 14.20
C LYS A 58 3.54 -1.02 14.88
N GLY A 59 4.09 -2.16 14.45
CA GLY A 59 3.70 -3.49 14.94
C GLY A 59 2.59 -4.16 14.12
N GLU A 60 2.04 -3.47 13.12
CA GLU A 60 1.02 -4.00 12.21
C GLU A 60 1.62 -4.30 10.84
N VAL A 61 0.98 -5.18 10.08
CA VAL A 61 1.36 -5.53 8.71
C VAL A 61 0.24 -5.11 7.77
N ILE A 62 0.60 -4.37 6.71
CA ILE A 62 -0.28 -4.21 5.55
C ILE A 62 -0.12 -5.45 4.68
N GLU A 63 -1.22 -6.15 4.43
CA GLU A 63 -1.22 -7.42 3.68
C GLU A 63 -1.52 -7.26 2.20
N SER A 64 -2.04 -6.10 1.77
CA SER A 64 -2.23 -5.83 0.36
C SER A 64 -2.09 -4.35 0.00
N ALA A 65 -1.76 -4.12 -1.26
CA ALA A 65 -1.65 -2.84 -1.92
C ALA A 65 -2.57 -2.83 -3.15
N THR A 66 -3.50 -1.88 -3.19
CA THR A 66 -4.38 -1.67 -4.34
C THR A 66 -4.28 -0.23 -4.81
N THR A 67 -4.19 -0.05 -6.14
CA THR A 67 -4.25 1.27 -6.76
C THR A 67 -5.63 1.45 -7.37
N VAL A 68 -6.29 2.55 -7.02
CA VAL A 68 -7.61 2.94 -7.55
C VAL A 68 -7.44 4.17 -8.42
N TYR A 69 -7.95 4.10 -9.64
CA TYR A 69 -7.99 5.22 -10.58
C TYR A 69 -9.39 5.83 -10.56
N VAL A 70 -9.48 7.13 -10.27
CA VAL A 70 -10.76 7.86 -10.22
C VAL A 70 -10.92 8.72 -11.48
N SER A 71 -12.11 8.64 -12.10
CA SER A 71 -12.50 9.37 -13.31
C SER A 71 -12.77 10.84 -13.06
#